data_AF-A0A0K9H1Q4-F1
#
_entry.id   AF-A0A0K9H1Q4-F1
#
_cell.length_a   1.000
_cell.length_b   1.000
_cell.length_c   1.000
_cell.angle_alpha   90.00
_cell.angle_beta   90.00
_cell.angle_gamma   90.00
#
_symmetry.space_group_name_H-M   'P 1'
#
loop_
_entity.id
_entity.type
_entity.pdbx_description
1 polymer ?
#
loop_
_entity_poly.entity_id
_entity_poly.type
_entity_poly.pdbx_seq_one_letter_code
_entity_poly.pdbx_strand_id
1 'polypeptide(L)'
;MQRVTNCVLVRDNKTLLLKKPRRGWWVAPGGKMEPGESVRDACIREYREETGVYLKNPAIKGIFTFIIKEGEKVLEEWMMFTFFTTESDGINVDSCEEGELSWIAIDEMKNLPMAEGDYHILEYMVRGSGIIYATFTYTPEFKLLSYRLDPG
;
A
#
# COMPACT_ATOMS: atom_id res chain seq x y z
N MET A 1 6.66 -10.05 14.24
CA MET A 1 6.34 -8.79 13.56
C MET A 1 6.39 -9.04 12.05
N GLN A 2 5.26 -8.87 11.36
CA GLN A 2 5.19 -9.03 9.91
C GLN A 2 5.74 -7.77 9.22
N ARG A 3 6.31 -7.93 8.03
CA ARG A 3 6.75 -6.82 7.18
C ARG A 3 6.08 -6.96 5.83
N VAL A 4 5.47 -5.89 5.36
CA VAL A 4 4.70 -5.83 4.11
C VAL A 4 5.28 -4.72 3.24
N THR A 5 5.20 -4.88 1.93
CA THR A 5 5.57 -3.86 0.97
C THR A 5 4.51 -3.73 -0.09
N ASN A 6 4.30 -2.53 -0.59
CA ASN A 6 3.45 -2.26 -1.73
C ASN A 6 4.04 -1.14 -2.60
N CYS A 7 3.49 -0.94 -3.79
CA CYS A 7 3.91 0.14 -4.67
C CYS A 7 2.71 0.92 -5.21
N VAL A 8 2.84 2.24 -5.23
CA VAL A 8 1.97 3.12 -6.01
C VAL A 8 2.65 3.38 -7.34
N LEU A 9 2.10 2.78 -8.41
CA LEU A 9 2.53 3.00 -9.78
C LEU A 9 1.62 4.01 -10.44
N VAL A 10 2.17 5.16 -10.86
CA VAL A 10 1.40 6.17 -11.60
C VAL A 10 1.75 6.17 -13.08
N ARG A 11 0.73 6.04 -13.94
CA ARG A 11 0.83 6.17 -15.39
C ARG A 11 -0.39 6.91 -15.92
N ASP A 12 -0.19 7.88 -16.82
CA ASP A 12 -1.28 8.63 -17.47
C ASP A 12 -2.31 9.20 -16.47
N ASN A 13 -1.83 9.76 -15.35
CA ASN A 13 -2.64 10.29 -14.24
C ASN A 13 -3.58 9.26 -13.56
N LYS A 14 -3.25 7.97 -13.67
CA LYS A 14 -3.94 6.86 -13.02
C LYS A 14 -2.97 6.05 -12.17
N THR A 15 -3.49 5.38 -11.15
CA THR A 15 -2.76 4.38 -10.37
C THR A 15 -3.41 3.00 -10.50
N LEU A 16 -2.59 1.96 -10.56
CA LEU A 16 -3.07 0.58 -10.53
C LEU A 16 -3.36 0.19 -9.07
N LEU A 17 -4.62 -0.13 -8.78
CA LEU A 17 -5.06 -0.57 -7.46
C LEU A 17 -5.74 -1.94 -7.55
N LEU A 18 -5.70 -2.66 -6.43
CA LEU A 18 -6.33 -3.97 -6.26
C LEU A 18 -7.54 -3.86 -5.35
N LYS A 19 -8.67 -4.43 -5.78
CA LYS A 19 -9.92 -4.48 -5.02
C LYS A 19 -10.07 -5.86 -4.37
N LYS A 20 -9.96 -5.91 -3.04
CA LYS A 20 -10.08 -7.18 -2.30
C LYS A 20 -11.53 -7.67 -2.26
N PRO A 21 -11.80 -8.96 -2.54
CA PRO A 21 -13.16 -9.49 -2.67
C PRO A 21 -13.96 -9.43 -1.37
N ARG A 22 -13.28 -9.55 -0.22
CA ARG A 22 -13.92 -9.75 1.09
C ARG A 22 -14.55 -8.49 1.67
N ARG A 23 -13.90 -7.33 1.53
CA ARG A 23 -14.37 -6.02 2.04
C ARG A 23 -14.71 -5.04 0.92
N GLY A 24 -14.40 -5.38 -0.32
CA GLY A 24 -14.47 -4.46 -1.46
C GLY A 24 -13.48 -3.31 -1.37
N TRP A 25 -12.52 -3.36 -0.44
CA TRP A 25 -11.54 -2.31 -0.21
C TRP A 25 -10.47 -2.29 -1.29
N TRP A 26 -10.07 -1.08 -1.66
CA TRP A 26 -8.99 -0.83 -2.60
C TRP A 26 -7.68 -0.60 -1.88
N VAL A 27 -6.62 -1.25 -2.37
CA VAL A 27 -5.27 -1.19 -1.81
C VAL A 27 -4.24 -1.07 -2.93
N ALA A 28 -3.05 -0.54 -2.60
CA ALA A 28 -1.89 -0.66 -3.48
C ALA A 28 -1.43 -2.13 -3.53
N PRO A 29 -1.16 -2.70 -4.73
CA PRO A 29 -0.66 -4.06 -4.85
C PRO A 29 0.71 -4.26 -4.18
N GLY A 30 0.92 -5.47 -3.67
CA GLY A 30 2.12 -5.92 -2.98
C GLY A 30 1.78 -6.85 -1.82
N GLY A 31 2.81 -7.39 -1.16
CA GLY A 31 2.61 -8.42 -0.16
C GLY A 31 3.73 -8.54 0.85
N LYS A 32 3.89 -9.77 1.39
CA LYS A 32 4.72 -10.01 2.56
C LYS A 32 6.19 -10.19 2.17
N MET A 33 7.07 -9.70 3.02
CA MET A 33 8.49 -9.99 2.85
C MET A 33 8.84 -11.43 3.24
N GLU A 34 9.61 -12.09 2.40
CA GLU A 34 10.27 -13.36 2.63
C GLU A 34 11.58 -13.20 3.42
N PRO A 35 12.12 -14.29 4.01
CA PRO A 35 13.44 -14.27 4.62
C PRO A 35 14.55 -14.01 3.61
N GLY A 36 15.43 -13.05 3.88
CA GLY A 36 16.65 -12.80 3.10
C GLY A 36 16.52 -11.75 1.99
N GLU A 37 15.32 -11.28 1.65
CA GLU A 37 15.12 -10.22 0.65
C GLU A 37 15.16 -8.81 1.27
N SER A 38 15.59 -7.83 0.46
CA SER A 38 15.43 -6.41 0.83
C SER A 38 13.98 -5.98 0.65
N VAL A 39 13.58 -4.88 1.31
CA VAL A 39 12.24 -4.29 1.14
C VAL A 39 11.93 -3.97 -0.33
N ARG A 40 12.95 -3.62 -1.13
CA ARG A 40 12.80 -3.30 -2.54
C ARG A 40 12.63 -4.54 -3.40
N ASP A 41 13.38 -5.60 -3.12
CA ASP A 41 13.26 -6.86 -3.85
C ASP A 41 11.89 -7.48 -3.64
N ALA A 42 11.43 -7.50 -2.37
CA ALA A 42 10.08 -7.90 -1.99
C ALA A 42 9.01 -7.11 -2.76
N CYS A 43 9.18 -5.77 -2.86
CA CYS A 43 8.24 -4.89 -3.56
C CYS A 43 8.13 -5.27 -5.03
N ILE A 44 9.26 -5.47 -5.71
CA ILE A 44 9.31 -5.80 -7.13
C ILE A 44 8.73 -7.19 -7.40
N ARG A 45 9.06 -8.18 -6.55
CA ARG A 45 8.58 -9.55 -6.67
C ARG A 45 7.06 -9.62 -6.48
N GLU A 46 6.56 -9.16 -5.33
CA GLU A 46 5.13 -9.20 -4.99
C GLU A 46 4.28 -8.42 -5.98
N TYR A 47 4.72 -7.21 -6.37
CA TYR A 47 3.97 -6.41 -7.33
C TYR A 47 3.85 -7.13 -8.68
N ARG A 48 4.89 -7.81 -9.12
CA ARG A 48 4.86 -8.61 -10.35
C ARG A 48 3.97 -9.84 -10.21
N GLU A 49 4.01 -10.53 -9.08
CA GLU A 49 3.16 -11.71 -8.83
C GLU A 49 1.68 -11.35 -8.84
N GLU A 50 1.29 -10.27 -8.15
CA GLU A 50 -0.10 -9.85 -8.09
C GLU A 50 -0.59 -9.21 -9.39
N THR A 51 0.26 -8.44 -10.08
CA THR A 51 -0.19 -7.59 -11.19
C THR A 51 0.30 -8.00 -12.57
N GLY A 52 1.37 -8.80 -12.68
CA GLY A 52 2.07 -9.05 -13.95
C GLY A 52 2.95 -7.89 -14.44
N VAL A 53 2.98 -6.74 -13.74
CA VAL A 53 3.74 -5.55 -14.13
C VAL A 53 5.16 -5.57 -13.55
N TYR A 54 6.12 -5.10 -14.33
CA TYR A 54 7.52 -4.99 -13.93
C TYR A 54 7.82 -3.54 -13.53
N LEU A 55 7.96 -3.29 -12.23
CA LEU A 55 8.33 -1.96 -11.72
C LEU A 55 9.77 -1.60 -12.13
N LYS A 56 9.96 -0.38 -12.62
CA LYS A 56 11.28 0.21 -12.84
C LYS A 56 11.58 1.24 -11.77
N ASN A 57 12.79 1.15 -11.23
CA ASN A 57 13.33 2.11 -10.28
C ASN A 57 12.40 2.50 -9.10
N PRO A 58 11.63 1.58 -8.46
CA PRO A 58 10.78 1.98 -7.35
C PRO A 58 11.60 2.59 -6.22
N ALA A 59 11.15 3.74 -5.74
CA ALA A 59 11.77 4.49 -4.65
C ALA A 59 10.88 4.41 -3.40
N ILE A 60 11.50 4.18 -2.25
CA ILE A 60 10.76 4.16 -0.99
C ILE A 60 10.23 5.56 -0.70
N LYS A 61 8.95 5.66 -0.34
CA LYS A 61 8.28 6.93 -0.07
C LYS A 61 7.47 6.89 1.22
N GLY A 62 7.09 5.72 1.72
CA GLY A 62 6.38 5.55 2.99
C GLY A 62 7.00 4.47 3.86
N ILE A 63 7.14 4.76 5.16
CA ILE A 63 7.54 3.79 6.19
C ILE A 63 6.55 3.88 7.34
N PHE A 64 5.78 2.81 7.53
CA PHE A 64 4.63 2.84 8.42
C PHE A 64 4.68 1.69 9.43
N THR A 65 4.27 1.99 10.66
CA THR A 65 3.97 0.99 11.69
C THR A 65 2.47 0.96 11.91
N PHE A 66 1.89 -0.22 11.88
CA PHE A 66 0.48 -0.44 12.16
C PHE A 66 0.34 -1.27 13.42
N ILE A 67 -0.57 -0.84 14.29
CA ILE A 67 -0.81 -1.47 15.59
C ILE A 67 -2.31 -1.72 15.74
N ILE A 68 -2.70 -2.95 16.04
CA ILE A 68 -4.05 -3.28 16.48
C ILE A 68 -4.03 -3.40 18.00
N LYS A 69 -4.90 -2.65 18.68
CA LYS A 69 -5.03 -2.66 20.14
C LYS A 69 -6.46 -2.93 20.58
N GLU A 70 -6.58 -3.61 21.72
CA GLU A 70 -7.80 -3.71 22.51
C GLU A 70 -7.51 -3.16 23.92
N GLY A 71 -8.01 -1.95 24.20
CA GLY A 71 -7.58 -1.17 25.36
C GLY A 71 -6.08 -0.87 25.30
N GLU A 72 -5.36 -1.18 26.39
CA GLU A 72 -3.90 -1.00 26.48
C GLU A 72 -3.10 -2.16 25.85
N LYS A 73 -3.77 -3.27 25.50
CA LYS A 73 -3.10 -4.47 24.98
C LYS A 73 -2.88 -4.37 23.48
N VAL A 74 -1.62 -4.50 23.05
CA VAL A 74 -1.28 -4.70 21.63
C VAL A 74 -1.57 -6.14 21.25
N LEU A 75 -2.43 -6.33 20.25
CA LEU A 75 -2.78 -7.64 19.71
C LEU A 75 -1.90 -7.99 18.50
N GLU A 76 -1.71 -7.04 17.59
CA GLU A 76 -0.89 -7.21 16.40
C GLU A 76 -0.09 -5.95 16.10
N GLU A 77 1.11 -6.15 15.55
CA GLU A 77 1.98 -5.08 15.06
C GLU A 77 2.70 -5.55 13.79
N TRP A 78 2.66 -4.70 12.77
CA TRP A 78 3.39 -4.93 11.52
C TRP A 78 3.91 -3.63 10.92
N MET A 79 4.89 -3.77 10.04
CA MET A 79 5.45 -2.67 9.26
C MET A 79 4.98 -2.74 7.81
N MET A 80 4.75 -1.58 7.20
CA MET A 80 4.50 -1.45 5.76
C MET A 80 5.48 -0.47 5.14
N PHE A 81 6.10 -0.88 4.04
CA PHE A 81 6.99 -0.06 3.23
C PHE A 81 6.32 0.24 1.90
N THR A 82 5.98 1.50 1.65
CA THR A 82 5.31 1.90 0.41
C THR A 82 6.32 2.54 -0.53
N PHE A 83 6.39 1.98 -1.74
CA PHE A 83 7.20 2.49 -2.82
C PHE A 83 6.36 3.29 -3.80
N PHE A 84 7.04 4.12 -4.59
CA PHE A 84 6.46 4.90 -5.66
C PHE A 84 7.33 4.79 -6.91
N THR A 85 6.68 4.71 -8.07
CA THR A 85 7.33 4.90 -9.37
C THR A 85 6.31 5.34 -10.43
N THR A 86 6.83 5.93 -11.50
CA THR A 86 6.09 6.22 -12.74
C THR A 86 6.56 5.35 -13.91
N GLU A 87 7.56 4.52 -13.70
CA GLU A 87 8.20 3.71 -14.73
C GLU A 87 7.89 2.23 -14.51
N SER A 88 7.44 1.56 -15.57
CA SER A 88 7.21 0.12 -15.54
C SER A 88 7.11 -0.45 -16.96
N ASP A 89 7.31 -1.76 -17.07
CA ASP A 89 7.05 -2.54 -18.29
C ASP A 89 5.92 -3.55 -18.07
N GLY A 90 5.38 -4.05 -19.17
CA GLY A 90 4.30 -5.04 -19.17
C GLY A 90 2.90 -4.43 -19.11
N ILE A 91 1.92 -5.31 -19.16
CA ILE A 91 0.49 -5.03 -19.07
C ILE A 91 0.00 -5.79 -17.84
N ASN A 92 -0.82 -5.15 -17.02
CA ASN A 92 -1.35 -5.81 -15.83
C ASN A 92 -2.32 -6.94 -16.22
N VAL A 93 -2.39 -7.97 -15.39
CA VAL A 93 -3.49 -8.94 -15.42
C VAL A 93 -4.77 -8.26 -14.90
N ASP A 94 -5.93 -8.76 -15.31
CA ASP A 94 -7.22 -8.22 -14.86
C ASP A 94 -7.54 -8.59 -13.41
N SER A 95 -7.03 -9.74 -12.93
CA SER A 95 -7.22 -10.22 -11.57
C SER A 95 -6.12 -11.20 -11.15
N CYS A 96 -5.99 -11.39 -9.83
CA CYS A 96 -5.16 -12.39 -9.19
C CYS A 96 -5.93 -13.03 -8.02
N GLU A 97 -5.28 -13.89 -7.23
CA GLU A 97 -5.90 -14.55 -6.07
C GLU A 97 -6.39 -13.55 -5.01
N GLU A 98 -5.76 -12.39 -4.91
CA GLU A 98 -6.09 -11.35 -3.92
C GLU A 98 -7.24 -10.43 -4.36
N GLY A 99 -7.60 -10.38 -5.64
CA GLY A 99 -8.70 -9.56 -6.14
C GLY A 99 -8.59 -9.10 -7.59
N GLU A 100 -9.42 -8.10 -7.92
CA GLU A 100 -9.48 -7.47 -9.24
C GLU A 100 -8.56 -6.25 -9.31
N LEU A 101 -7.88 -6.08 -10.44
CA LEU A 101 -6.98 -4.95 -10.67
C LEU A 101 -7.63 -3.93 -11.59
N SER A 102 -7.44 -2.65 -11.28
CA SER A 102 -7.94 -1.57 -12.14
C SER A 102 -7.07 -0.32 -12.05
N TRP A 103 -6.94 0.35 -13.19
CA TRP A 103 -6.36 1.69 -13.26
C TRP A 103 -7.39 2.73 -12.84
N ILE A 104 -7.15 3.35 -11.70
CA ILE A 104 -8.03 4.36 -11.10
C ILE A 104 -7.44 5.74 -11.33
N ALA A 105 -8.25 6.70 -11.78
CA ALA A 105 -7.80 8.09 -11.88
C ALA A 105 -7.43 8.62 -10.49
N ILE A 106 -6.30 9.35 -10.40
CA ILE A 106 -5.81 9.86 -9.12
C ILE A 106 -6.87 10.68 -8.37
N ASP A 107 -7.65 11.50 -9.08
CA ASP A 107 -8.70 12.34 -8.49
C ASP A 107 -9.95 11.56 -8.04
N GLU A 108 -10.11 10.30 -8.47
CA GLU A 108 -11.22 9.42 -8.09
C GLU A 108 -10.91 8.56 -6.85
N MET A 109 -9.63 8.45 -6.45
CA MET A 109 -9.21 7.61 -5.33
C MET A 109 -9.95 7.92 -4.03
N LYS A 110 -10.26 9.20 -3.77
CA LYS A 110 -10.99 9.67 -2.59
C LYS A 110 -12.42 9.10 -2.46
N ASN A 111 -12.98 8.57 -3.55
CA ASN A 111 -14.32 8.00 -3.58
C ASN A 111 -14.31 6.48 -3.41
N LEU A 112 -13.13 5.85 -3.38
CA LEU A 112 -13.02 4.41 -3.26
C LEU A 112 -13.15 3.96 -1.80
N PRO A 113 -13.84 2.83 -1.53
CA PRO A 113 -13.83 2.24 -0.21
C PRO A 113 -12.42 1.72 0.11
N MET A 114 -11.82 2.19 1.19
CA MET A 114 -10.52 1.76 1.69
C MET A 114 -10.42 1.99 3.20
N ALA A 115 -9.37 1.47 3.83
CA ALA A 115 -9.08 1.84 5.22
C ALA A 115 -8.72 3.34 5.30
N GLU A 116 -9.12 4.01 6.38
CA GLU A 116 -8.94 5.47 6.53
C GLU A 116 -7.47 5.89 6.43
N GLY A 117 -6.54 5.13 7.03
CA GLY A 117 -5.10 5.40 6.90
C GLY A 117 -4.56 5.20 5.49
N ASP A 118 -5.09 4.22 4.74
CA ASP A 118 -4.63 3.94 3.37
C ASP A 118 -4.94 5.10 2.43
N TYR A 119 -6.08 5.79 2.63
CA TYR A 119 -6.39 7.00 1.85
C TYR A 119 -5.32 8.07 2.02
N HIS A 120 -4.94 8.38 3.27
CA HIS A 120 -3.91 9.37 3.55
C HIS A 120 -2.55 8.97 2.98
N ILE A 121 -2.20 7.68 3.04
CA ILE A 121 -0.97 7.15 2.46
C ILE A 121 -0.98 7.32 0.95
N LEU A 122 -2.02 6.84 0.26
CA LEU A 122 -2.12 6.91 -1.21
C LEU A 122 -2.07 8.36 -1.69
N GLU A 123 -2.82 9.26 -1.05
CA GLU A 123 -2.83 10.69 -1.38
C GLU A 123 -1.42 11.30 -1.26
N TYR A 124 -0.69 10.99 -0.17
CA TYR A 124 0.69 11.46 -0.03
C TYR A 124 1.62 10.82 -1.07
N MET A 125 1.43 9.54 -1.41
CA MET A 125 2.24 8.88 -2.43
C MET A 125 2.11 9.56 -3.79
N VAL A 126 0.93 10.06 -4.16
CA VAL A 126 0.72 10.70 -5.47
C VAL A 126 1.01 12.21 -5.47
N ARG A 127 0.76 12.93 -4.36
CA ARG A 127 0.89 14.42 -4.31
C ARG A 127 2.02 14.93 -3.43
N GLY A 128 2.44 14.16 -2.43
CA GLY A 128 3.50 14.54 -1.49
C GLY A 128 4.89 14.44 -2.12
N SER A 129 5.89 14.99 -1.42
CA SER A 129 7.30 14.92 -1.82
C SER A 129 8.16 14.43 -0.67
N GLY A 130 9.24 13.69 -0.97
CA GLY A 130 10.07 13.07 0.07
C GLY A 130 9.40 11.86 0.73
N ILE A 131 10.03 11.36 1.80
CA ILE A 131 9.59 10.18 2.55
C ILE A 131 8.63 10.63 3.66
N ILE A 132 7.55 9.88 3.85
CA ILE A 132 6.65 10.01 5.01
C ILE A 132 6.82 8.81 5.95
N TYR A 133 6.75 9.11 7.23
CA TYR A 133 6.78 8.16 8.33
C TYR A 133 5.45 8.23 9.05
N ALA A 134 4.88 7.09 9.45
CA ALA A 134 3.68 7.13 10.26
C ALA A 134 3.53 5.95 11.21
N THR A 135 2.76 6.17 12.27
CA THR A 135 2.21 5.09 13.07
C THR A 135 0.69 5.20 13.08
N PHE A 136 0.01 4.11 12.74
CA PHE A 136 -1.45 4.02 12.78
C PHE A 136 -1.86 3.02 13.86
N THR A 137 -2.80 3.41 14.71
CA THR A 137 -3.37 2.52 15.73
C THR A 137 -4.84 2.27 15.41
N TYR A 138 -5.24 1.01 15.38
CA TYR A 138 -6.59 0.55 15.05
C TYR A 138 -7.20 -0.32 16.16
N THR A 139 -8.53 -0.39 16.19
CA THR A 139 -9.26 -1.46 16.92
C THR A 139 -9.19 -2.79 16.15
N PRO A 140 -9.56 -3.94 16.75
CA PRO A 140 -9.65 -5.23 16.04
C PRO A 140 -10.61 -5.21 14.85
N GLU A 141 -11.59 -4.30 14.85
CA GLU A 141 -12.55 -4.06 13.77
C GLU A 141 -12.03 -3.07 12.70
N PHE A 142 -10.73 -2.72 12.74
CA PHE A 142 -10.08 -1.79 11.81
C PHE A 142 -10.64 -0.36 11.84
N LYS A 143 -11.15 0.08 12.99
CA LYS A 143 -11.48 1.50 13.22
C LYS A 143 -10.22 2.25 13.64
N LEU A 144 -9.88 3.33 12.94
CA LEU A 144 -8.71 4.16 13.24
C LEU A 144 -8.92 4.87 14.60
N LEU A 145 -7.98 4.65 15.53
CA LEU A 145 -7.97 5.27 16.86
C LEU A 145 -7.09 6.52 16.88
N SER A 146 -5.91 6.43 16.25
CA SER A 146 -4.96 7.55 16.16
C SER A 146 -3.95 7.31 15.04
N TYR A 147 -3.40 8.40 14.53
CA TYR A 147 -2.25 8.36 13.64
C TYR A 147 -1.30 9.52 13.93
N ARG A 148 -0.03 9.34 13.60
CA ARG A 148 1.00 10.39 13.59
C ARG A 148 1.70 10.30 12.25
N LEU A 149 1.67 11.37 11.47
CA LEU A 149 2.40 11.50 10.20
C LEU A 149 3.62 12.39 10.42
N ASP A 150 4.71 12.13 9.72
CA ASP A 150 5.91 12.96 9.66
C ASP A 150 6.50 12.91 8.25
N PRO A 151 6.63 14.02 7.51
CA PRO A 151 6.24 15.37 7.91
C PRO A 151 4.70 15.51 7.95
N GLY A 152 4.15 15.93 9.09
CA GLY A 152 2.71 16.03 9.33
C GLY A 152 2.36 16.81 10.59
#